data_AF-A0A3C1TBG1-F1
#
_entry.id   AF-A0A3C1TBG1-F1
#
_cell.length_a   1.000
_cell.length_b   1.000
_cell.length_c   1.000
_cell.angle_alpha   90.00
_cell.angle_beta   90.00
_cell.angle_gamma   90.00
#
_symmetry.space_group_name_H-M   'P 1'
#
loop_
_entity.id
_entity.type
_entity.pdbx_description
1 polymer ?
#
loop_
_entity_poly.entity_id
_entity_poly.type
_entity_poly.pdbx_seq_one_letter_code
_entity_poly.pdbx_strand_id
1 'polypeptide(L)'
;MPPSAACDFIKWEIIFQRDAQTQAATDFQLRATYGVYQPNTNLFAGGGTPVTITGKWEITKGTKTNPNALVYRLLADQSDKTLSFVKMDDNLLHLLYGDKSLMIGTPSHSYTFNKTVR
;
A
#
# COMPACT_ATOMS: atom_id res chain seq x y z
N MET A 1 9.72 -5.07 -8.73
CA MET A 1 10.44 -4.11 -9.59
C MET A 1 10.95 -4.87 -10.81
N PRO A 2 10.73 -4.37 -12.04
CA PRO A 2 11.36 -4.92 -13.23
C PRO A 2 12.89 -4.86 -13.10
N PRO A 3 13.64 -5.94 -13.40
CA PRO A 3 15.09 -6.02 -13.10
C PRO A 3 15.98 -5.00 -13.83
N SER A 4 15.50 -4.33 -14.88
CA SER A 4 16.31 -3.50 -15.79
C SER A 4 15.89 -2.04 -15.91
N ALA A 5 14.97 -1.55 -15.08
CA ALA A 5 14.45 -0.17 -15.18
C ALA A 5 15.17 0.77 -14.19
N ALA A 6 15.62 1.94 -14.68
CA ALA A 6 15.99 3.05 -13.81
C ALA A 6 14.76 3.45 -12.97
N CYS A 7 14.87 3.34 -11.65
CA CYS A 7 13.78 3.62 -10.73
C CYS A 7 14.32 4.26 -9.46
N ASP A 8 13.94 5.51 -9.23
CA ASP A 8 14.20 6.25 -7.99
C ASP A 8 12.90 6.68 -7.30
N PHE A 9 11.76 6.49 -7.97
CA PHE A 9 10.45 6.88 -7.50
C PHE A 9 9.44 5.75 -7.70
N ILE A 10 8.57 5.56 -6.71
CA ILE A 10 7.48 4.59 -6.75
C ILE A 10 6.23 5.25 -6.16
N LYS A 11 5.11 5.15 -6.86
CA LYS A 11 3.81 5.63 -6.38
C LYS A 11 2.84 4.46 -6.29
N TRP A 12 2.20 4.32 -5.14
CA TRP A 12 1.22 3.27 -4.88
C TRP A 12 -0.17 3.85 -4.74
N GLU A 13 -1.14 3.14 -5.28
CA GLU A 13 -2.56 3.35 -5.06
C GLU A 13 -3.19 2.01 -4.69
N ILE A 14 -3.93 1.98 -3.58
CA ILE A 14 -4.55 0.76 -3.06
C ILE A 14 -6.06 0.97 -3.02
N ILE A 15 -6.77 0.06 -3.67
CA ILE A 15 -8.23 -0.01 -3.66
C ILE A 15 -8.63 -1.21 -2.81
N PHE A 16 -9.42 -0.96 -1.77
CA PHE A 16 -9.99 -1.99 -0.91
C PHE A 16 -11.46 -2.20 -1.30
N GLN A 17 -11.78 -3.33 -1.91
CA GLN A 17 -13.17 -3.68 -2.20
C GLN A 17 -13.84 -4.29 -0.97
N ARG A 18 -15.12 -3.98 -0.79
CA ARG A 18 -15.98 -4.58 0.22
C ARG A 18 -17.22 -5.13 -0.44
N ASP A 19 -17.78 -6.17 0.15
CA ASP A 19 -19.09 -6.66 -0.23
C ASP A 19 -20.15 -5.58 0.04
N ALA A 20 -21.03 -5.35 -0.94
CA ALA A 20 -21.99 -4.25 -0.89
C ALA A 20 -23.03 -4.38 0.23
N GLN A 21 -23.38 -5.62 0.60
CA GLN A 21 -24.43 -5.90 1.58
C GLN A 21 -23.86 -6.04 2.99
N THR A 22 -22.79 -6.81 3.14
CA THR A 22 -22.21 -7.19 4.44
C THR A 22 -21.08 -6.27 4.88
N GLN A 23 -20.56 -5.42 3.97
CA GLN A 23 -19.36 -4.61 4.19
C GLN A 23 -18.09 -5.43 4.52
N ALA A 24 -18.15 -6.75 4.33
CA ALA A 24 -17.02 -7.66 4.53
C ALA A 24 -15.89 -7.33 3.55
N ALA A 25 -14.65 -7.53 3.99
CA ALA A 25 -13.48 -7.41 3.13
C ALA A 25 -13.52 -8.50 2.04
N THR A 26 -13.26 -8.12 0.79
CA THR A 26 -13.26 -9.05 -0.34
C THR A 26 -11.91 -9.02 -1.04
N ASP A 27 -11.78 -8.16 -2.03
CA ASP A 27 -10.64 -8.08 -2.93
C ASP A 27 -9.88 -6.78 -2.71
N PHE A 28 -8.61 -6.75 -3.08
CA PHE A 28 -7.86 -5.52 -3.22
C PHE A 28 -7.21 -5.43 -4.60
N GLN A 29 -6.91 -4.20 -4.99
CA GLN A 29 -6.03 -3.90 -6.10
C GLN A 29 -4.96 -2.91 -5.64
N LEU A 30 -3.69 -3.29 -5.77
CA LEU A 30 -2.55 -2.39 -5.61
C LEU A 30 -2.00 -2.05 -6.99
N ARG A 31 -2.07 -0.77 -7.36
CA ARG A 31 -1.39 -0.23 -8.55
C ARG A 31 -0.11 0.43 -8.11
N ALA A 32 1.01 -0.05 -8.59
CA ALA A 32 2.32 0.54 -8.34
C ALA A 32 2.91 1.05 -9.66
N THR A 33 3.27 2.32 -9.72
CA THR A 33 4.01 2.89 -10.85
C THR A 33 5.45 3.10 -10.43
N TYR A 34 6.39 2.51 -11.18
CA TYR A 34 7.83 2.63 -10.99
C TYR A 34 8.40 3.56 -12.05
N GLY A 35 9.39 4.38 -11.71
CA GLY A 35 10.12 5.12 -12.73
C GLY A 35 11.07 6.15 -12.13
N VAL A 36 11.47 7.08 -13.00
CA VAL A 36 12.30 8.22 -12.62
C VAL A 36 11.39 9.40 -12.28
N TYR A 37 11.66 10.07 -11.17
CA TYR A 37 10.94 11.29 -10.79
C TYR A 37 11.12 12.40 -11.84
N GLN A 38 10.03 13.08 -12.22
CA GLN A 38 10.11 14.29 -13.04
C GLN A 38 10.20 15.54 -12.15
N PRO A 39 11.33 16.30 -12.20
CA PRO A 39 11.52 17.48 -11.37
C PRO A 39 10.38 18.49 -11.47
N ASN A 40 10.02 19.10 -10.33
CA ASN A 40 8.96 20.11 -10.19
C ASN A 40 7.54 19.61 -10.53
N THR A 41 7.31 18.30 -10.51
CA THR A 41 6.00 17.68 -10.74
C THR A 41 5.74 16.57 -9.71
N ASN A 42 4.56 15.95 -9.75
CA ASN A 42 4.26 14.70 -9.03
C ASN A 42 4.21 13.50 -9.97
N LEU A 43 4.86 13.61 -11.14
CA LEU A 43 4.79 12.64 -12.23
C LEU A 43 6.12 11.92 -12.42
N PHE A 44 6.06 10.87 -13.23
CA PHE A 44 7.22 10.12 -13.67
C PHE A 44 7.70 10.66 -15.02
N ALA A 45 9.02 10.80 -15.17
CA ALA A 45 9.62 11.01 -16.47
C ALA A 45 9.25 9.84 -17.40
N GLY A 46 8.68 10.14 -18.56
CA GLY A 46 8.19 9.13 -19.51
C GLY A 46 6.95 8.35 -19.04
N GLY A 47 6.21 8.83 -18.03
CA GLY A 47 4.95 8.23 -17.58
C GLY A 47 5.08 7.05 -16.62
N GLY A 48 6.30 6.52 -16.44
CA GLY A 48 6.58 5.40 -15.55
C GLY A 48 6.05 4.05 -16.06
N THR A 49 6.37 2.99 -15.34
CA THR A 49 5.98 1.62 -15.62
C THR A 49 4.95 1.16 -14.59
N PRO A 50 3.66 1.03 -14.95
CA PRO A 50 2.64 0.55 -14.04
C PRO A 50 2.72 -0.97 -13.89
N VAL A 51 2.46 -1.46 -12.68
CA VAL A 51 2.17 -2.86 -12.40
C VAL A 51 0.94 -2.93 -11.50
N THR A 52 0.19 -4.02 -11.63
CA THR A 52 -1.00 -4.26 -10.83
C THR A 52 -0.83 -5.56 -10.06
N ILE A 53 -1.12 -5.53 -8.76
CA ILE A 53 -1.18 -6.69 -7.89
C ILE A 53 -2.62 -6.80 -7.39
N THR A 54 -3.18 -8.00 -7.44
CA THR A 54 -4.51 -8.31 -6.93
C THR A 54 -4.43 -9.39 -5.85
N GLY A 55 -5.49 -9.45 -5.06
CA GLY A 55 -5.76 -10.58 -4.19
C GLY A 55 -6.82 -10.27 -3.16
N LYS A 56 -6.80 -11.02 -2.06
CA LYS A 56 -7.75 -10.84 -0.95
C LYS A 56 -7.16 -9.93 0.11
N TRP A 57 -8.01 -9.24 0.85
CA TRP A 57 -7.59 -8.53 2.04
C TRP A 57 -8.50 -8.83 3.22
N GLU A 58 -7.96 -8.63 4.41
CA GLU A 58 -8.67 -8.91 5.65
C GLU A 58 -8.34 -7.85 6.70
N ILE A 59 -9.19 -7.78 7.73
CA ILE A 59 -8.96 -6.94 8.91
C ILE A 59 -8.50 -7.85 10.04
N THR A 60 -7.33 -7.55 10.57
CA THR A 60 -6.75 -8.19 11.75
C THR A 60 -6.54 -7.15 12.85
N LYS A 61 -6.01 -7.58 14.00
CA LYS A 61 -5.65 -6.70 15.11
C LYS A 61 -4.18 -6.81 15.48
N GLY A 62 -3.68 -5.73 16.03
CA GLY A 62 -2.41 -5.67 16.73
C GLY A 62 -1.26 -5.15 15.87
N THR A 63 -0.59 -4.13 16.37
CA THR A 63 0.79 -3.78 16.03
C THR A 63 1.73 -4.24 17.16
N LYS A 64 3.04 -4.07 16.95
CA LYS A 64 4.07 -4.39 17.96
C LYS A 64 3.85 -3.69 19.30
N THR A 65 3.26 -2.49 19.30
CA THR A 65 3.07 -1.66 20.50
C THR A 65 1.61 -1.47 20.90
N ASN A 66 0.64 -1.81 20.03
CA ASN A 66 -0.79 -1.69 20.32
C ASN A 66 -1.54 -2.95 19.85
N PRO A 67 -1.89 -3.89 20.73
CA PRO A 67 -2.56 -5.15 20.37
C PRO A 67 -4.00 -4.94 19.86
N ASN A 68 -4.61 -3.78 20.11
CA ASN A 68 -5.98 -3.49 19.72
C ASN A 68 -6.10 -2.68 18.42
N ALA A 69 -4.98 -2.22 17.86
CA ALA A 69 -4.97 -1.47 16.61
C ALA A 69 -5.56 -2.29 15.46
N LEU A 70 -6.40 -1.68 14.63
CA LEU A 70 -6.93 -2.31 13.42
C LEU A 70 -5.85 -2.36 12.34
N VAL A 71 -5.65 -3.53 11.75
CA VAL A 71 -4.63 -3.77 10.73
C VAL A 71 -5.25 -4.37 9.49
N TYR A 72 -5.04 -3.74 8.33
CA TYR A 72 -5.48 -4.24 7.03
C TYR A 72 -4.35 -5.06 6.41
N ARG A 73 -4.63 -6.32 6.11
CA ARG A 73 -3.64 -7.27 5.59
C ARG A 73 -3.99 -7.65 4.16
N LEU A 74 -3.04 -7.51 3.24
CA LEU A 74 -3.19 -7.81 1.82
C LEU A 74 -2.48 -9.13 1.52
N LEU A 75 -3.21 -10.08 0.94
CA LEU A 75 -2.78 -11.42 0.57
C LEU A 75 -2.79 -11.51 -0.97
N ALA A 76 -1.63 -11.36 -1.60
CA ALA A 76 -1.53 -11.34 -3.06
C ALA A 76 -1.76 -12.73 -3.68
N ASP A 77 -2.50 -12.81 -4.78
CA ASP A 77 -2.84 -14.10 -5.41
C ASP A 77 -1.62 -14.86 -5.95
N GLN A 78 -0.61 -14.12 -6.41
CA GLN A 78 0.55 -14.66 -7.12
C GLN A 78 1.83 -14.65 -6.27
N SER A 79 1.72 -14.50 -4.94
CA SER A 79 2.88 -14.35 -4.07
C SER A 79 2.53 -14.57 -2.61
N ASP A 80 3.37 -15.33 -1.90
CA ASP A 80 3.27 -15.53 -0.44
C ASP A 80 3.58 -14.27 0.38
N LYS A 81 4.03 -13.19 -0.27
CA LYS A 81 4.25 -11.90 0.39
C LYS A 81 2.93 -11.30 0.85
N THR A 82 2.94 -10.89 2.11
CA THR A 82 1.83 -10.19 2.75
C THR A 82 2.25 -8.76 3.06
N LEU A 83 1.38 -7.80 2.76
CA LEU A 83 1.54 -6.41 3.22
C LEU A 83 0.55 -6.13 4.35
N SER A 84 0.97 -5.37 5.35
CA SER A 84 0.12 -5.00 6.49
C SER A 84 0.14 -3.50 6.71
N PHE A 85 -1.03 -2.91 6.91
CA PHE A 85 -1.20 -1.48 7.17
C PHE A 85 -1.96 -1.30 8.46
N VAL A 86 -1.45 -0.48 9.38
CA VAL A 86 -2.25 -0.05 10.54
C VAL A 86 -3.18 1.10 10.13
N LYS A 87 -4.43 1.02 10.56
CA LYS A 87 -5.39 2.11 10.44
C LYS A 87 -5.10 3.14 11.53
N MET A 88 -4.56 4.30 11.13
CA MET A 88 -4.23 5.40 12.03
C MET A 88 -5.48 6.24 12.34
N ASP A 89 -6.29 6.51 11.31
CA ASP A 89 -7.62 7.10 11.41
C ASP A 89 -8.51 6.62 10.24
N ASP A 90 -9.63 7.29 9.94
CA ASP A 90 -10.53 6.90 8.83
C ASP A 90 -10.00 7.24 7.43
N ASN A 91 -8.98 8.10 7.34
CA ASN A 91 -8.37 8.61 6.12
C ASN A 91 -6.87 8.28 6.00
N LEU A 92 -6.26 7.68 7.02
CA LEU A 92 -4.83 7.41 7.10
C LEU A 92 -4.56 5.94 7.39
N LEU A 93 -3.78 5.33 6.51
CA LEU A 93 -3.14 4.04 6.71
C LEU A 93 -1.63 4.22 6.76
N HIS A 94 -0.94 3.43 7.58
CA HIS A 94 0.52 3.42 7.62
C HIS A 94 1.04 2.00 7.43
N LEU A 95 2.01 1.82 6.53
CA LEU A 95 2.61 0.53 6.25
C LEU A 95 3.39 0.01 7.46
N LEU A 96 3.34 -1.30 7.67
CA LEU A 96 4.06 -2.00 8.73
C LEU A 96 5.21 -2.83 8.16
N TYR A 97 6.26 -3.00 8.95
CA TYR A 97 7.23 -4.08 8.75
C TYR A 97 6.59 -5.44 9.05
N GLY A 98 7.28 -6.52 8.65
CA GLY A 98 6.83 -7.90 8.90
C GLY A 98 6.65 -8.23 10.39
N ASP A 99 7.36 -7.55 11.29
CA ASP A 99 7.23 -7.69 12.75
C ASP A 99 6.08 -6.84 13.35
N LYS A 100 5.28 -6.21 12.49
CA LYS A 100 4.17 -5.30 12.83
C LYS A 100 4.58 -4.01 13.54
N SER A 101 5.84 -3.61 13.48
CA SER A 101 6.26 -2.25 13.81
C SER A 101 5.96 -1.28 12.67
N LEU A 102 5.86 0.02 12.98
CA LEU A 102 5.62 1.07 11.98
C LEU A 102 6.80 1.17 11.01
N MET A 103 6.53 1.26 9.71
CA MET A 103 7.59 1.42 8.72
C MET A 103 8.14 2.85 8.74
N ILE A 104 9.41 3.00 9.12
CA ILE A 104 10.00 4.33 9.31
C ILE A 104 10.41 4.91 7.96
N GLY A 105 9.88 6.10 7.67
CA GLY A 105 10.21 6.88 6.48
C GLY A 105 11.61 7.48 6.51
N THR A 106 12.01 8.03 5.37
CA THR A 106 13.23 8.85 5.20
C THR A 106 12.84 10.18 4.55
N PRO A 107 13.74 11.17 4.43
CA PRO A 107 13.43 12.42 3.72
C PRO A 107 12.93 12.22 2.28
N SER A 108 13.27 11.08 1.64
CA SER A 108 12.84 10.75 0.28
C SER A 108 11.68 9.76 0.21
N HIS A 109 11.28 9.12 1.31
CA HIS A 109 10.27 8.06 1.31
C HIS A 109 9.30 8.18 2.49
N SER A 110 8.01 8.28 2.18
CA SER A 110 6.93 8.19 3.16
C SER A 110 6.16 6.89 2.96
N TYR A 111 5.70 6.32 4.06
CA TYR A 111 4.95 5.06 4.10
C TYR A 111 3.52 5.24 4.66
N THR A 112 3.05 6.48 4.69
CA THR A 112 1.68 6.83 5.06
C THR A 112 0.84 7.08 3.81
N PHE A 113 -0.33 6.48 3.77
CA PHE A 113 -1.29 6.54 2.69
C PHE A 113 -2.48 7.38 3.12
N ASN A 114 -2.82 8.36 2.28
CA ASN A 114 -4.02 9.16 2.45
C ASN A 114 -5.15 8.56 1.61
N LYS A 115 -6.34 8.49 2.21
CA LYS A 115 -7.56 8.14 1.49
C LYS A 115 -7.87 9.22 0.47
N THR A 116 -8.12 8.80 -0.76
CA THR A 116 -8.61 9.66 -1.83
C THR A 116 -10.05 9.30 -2.14
N VAL A 117 -10.90 10.30 -2.35
CA VAL A 117 -12.22 10.08 -2.95
C VAL A 117 -12.02 10.09 -4.46
N ARG A 118 -12.42 9.03 -5.14
CA ARG A 118 -12.54 8.98 -6.61
C ARG A 118 -13.98 8.75 -6.98
#